data_AF-A0A3A4RNE9-F1
#
_entry.id   AF-A0A3A4RNE9-F1
#
_cell.length_a   1.000
_cell.length_b   1.000
_cell.length_c   1.000
_cell.angle_alpha   90.00
_cell.angle_beta   90.00
_cell.angle_gamma   90.00
#
_symmetry.space_group_name_H-M   'P 1'
#
loop_
_entity.id
_entity.type
_entity.pdbx_description
1 polymer ?
#
loop_
_entity_poly.entity_id
_entity_poly.type
_entity_poly.pdbx_seq_one_letter_code
_entity_poly.pdbx_strand_id
1 'polypeptide(L)'
;MLPQMGDVGRHLSPYGPFRPRSRRNHRQQSLPMLNRRRGVFMKKRICGLGLGLMLVGLSYAQSPVDDARSKGLKWLVQTQKGDGSFAGLKGLEVQATAASIEAMQAGGMAASANHARALSWLANAPGDSLDSRAWQAFALKQAGRDVQVIATDIRNQRSTRTFVGTTLFSGVTSWGPLPGYMPSFPDTMMGFGALRSAGDSDTSAITELLISTLCFVLPAQQTVAPWAGSFPYALPSSNQPATTARGSLLATTIVLHELKKQSQANRFPSATACSPTRTSPGDINTAMAGAKTWLLAQANADGGFAERHPTTAALESSSPVPTAMALRALSLFAAEGDAPSIAAVNSARTWLVAQQNSDGSWRGDPFVTARVLAVFPVASGTQLADNDNDGLPNVVEAQLGTQQGVADGQGVLAGNAGAQPGVTATSFSASGTLGQPFAYALTARGGSAPFTFVRVAGSLPQGISLASNGQLTGTPVKEGVFAFDYQVTNASGAKALVIGRIDIASASAGGGSNVNDSDAPLPAWALLLLGGALLGVMRRRRA
;
A
#
# COMPACT_ATOMS: atom_id res chain seq x y z
N MET A 1 9.03 -35.83 -63.79
CA MET A 1 7.57 -35.96 -63.79
C MET A 1 6.96 -34.56 -63.64
N LEU A 2 6.54 -34.00 -64.76
CA LEU A 2 5.57 -32.89 -64.93
C LEU A 2 4.14 -33.45 -64.73
N PRO A 3 3.04 -32.66 -64.74
CA PRO A 3 2.86 -31.28 -65.25
C PRO A 3 2.18 -30.31 -64.24
N GLN A 4 2.37 -28.98 -64.27
CA GLN A 4 2.11 -27.94 -65.28
C GLN A 4 0.63 -27.75 -65.70
N MET A 5 0.16 -26.51 -65.52
CA MET A 5 -0.62 -25.62 -66.42
C MET A 5 -1.00 -24.40 -65.58
N GLY A 6 -0.66 -23.14 -65.87
CA GLY A 6 -0.75 -22.35 -67.11
C GLY A 6 -1.70 -21.17 -66.80
N ASP A 7 -1.59 -19.93 -67.29
CA ASP A 7 -0.71 -19.32 -68.28
C ASP A 7 -0.97 -17.79 -68.29
N VAL A 8 0.05 -17.00 -68.70
CA VAL A 8 0.04 -15.74 -69.51
C VAL A 8 -0.90 -14.57 -69.13
N GLY A 9 -0.51 -13.28 -69.17
CA GLY A 9 0.65 -12.60 -69.74
C GLY A 9 0.51 -11.06 -69.69
N ARG A 10 1.57 -10.39 -70.14
CA ARG A 10 1.98 -8.98 -69.98
C ARG A 10 1.27 -7.98 -70.92
N HIS A 11 1.29 -6.68 -70.58
CA HIS A 11 1.79 -5.53 -71.41
C HIS A 11 1.63 -4.18 -70.65
N LEU A 12 2.72 -3.52 -70.20
CA LEU A 12 3.43 -2.34 -70.76
C LEU A 12 2.71 -0.96 -70.69
N SER A 13 3.28 -0.08 -69.83
CA SER A 13 3.37 1.42 -69.69
C SER A 13 3.07 2.36 -70.89
N PRO A 14 3.21 3.72 -70.77
CA PRO A 14 3.08 4.71 -69.67
C PRO A 14 2.26 5.98 -70.11
N TYR A 15 2.05 7.01 -69.27
CA TYR A 15 2.04 8.47 -69.61
C TYR A 15 1.51 9.30 -68.41
N GLY A 16 2.31 10.25 -67.90
CA GLY A 16 1.88 11.31 -66.96
C GLY A 16 1.45 12.58 -67.71
N PRO A 17 1.64 13.79 -67.15
CA PRO A 17 0.96 14.39 -65.99
C PRO A 17 0.22 15.70 -66.38
N PHE A 18 -0.72 16.21 -65.57
CA PHE A 18 -1.30 17.56 -65.76
C PHE A 18 -1.56 18.34 -64.46
N ARG A 19 -0.85 19.47 -64.33
CA ARG A 19 -1.22 20.77 -63.72
C ARG A 19 -1.21 21.79 -64.89
N PRO A 20 -1.85 22.99 -64.89
CA PRO A 20 -1.67 24.03 -63.84
C PRO A 20 -2.73 25.20 -63.69
N ARG A 21 -2.44 26.12 -62.74
CA ARG A 21 -2.71 27.60 -62.68
C ARG A 21 -4.17 28.11 -62.50
N SER A 22 -4.52 29.27 -61.92
CA SER A 22 -3.84 30.45 -61.31
C SER A 22 -4.88 31.53 -60.86
N ARG A 23 -4.45 32.46 -59.97
CA ARG A 23 -4.92 33.86 -59.64
C ARG A 23 -5.69 34.02 -58.31
N ARG A 24 -5.13 34.66 -57.25
CA ARG A 24 -4.83 36.10 -56.96
C ARG A 24 -6.05 37.05 -57.05
N ASN A 25 -6.51 37.62 -55.92
CA ASN A 25 -6.22 39.02 -55.55
C ASN A 25 -6.84 39.49 -54.21
N HIS A 26 -6.17 40.51 -53.66
CA HIS A 26 -6.38 41.38 -52.50
C HIS A 26 -7.80 41.90 -52.21
N ARG A 27 -8.11 42.18 -50.91
CA ARG A 27 -8.20 43.55 -50.36
C ARG A 27 -8.50 43.59 -48.85
N GLN A 28 -7.75 44.45 -48.15
CA GLN A 28 -8.10 45.09 -46.88
C GLN A 28 -9.32 46.03 -47.07
N GLN A 29 -10.14 46.22 -46.03
CA GLN A 29 -10.63 47.55 -45.59
C GLN A 29 -11.54 47.49 -44.34
N SER A 30 -11.06 48.15 -43.28
CA SER A 30 -11.72 49.15 -42.39
C SER A 30 -13.13 48.93 -41.76
N LEU A 31 -13.14 49.11 -40.43
CA LEU A 31 -14.26 49.43 -39.51
C LEU A 31 -15.06 50.69 -39.90
N PRO A 32 -16.32 50.81 -39.40
CA PRO A 32 -16.64 51.75 -38.29
C PRO A 32 -17.62 51.12 -37.25
N MET A 33 -17.46 51.25 -35.92
CA MET A 33 -17.67 52.40 -34.99
C MET A 33 -19.15 52.73 -34.62
N LEU A 34 -19.37 52.86 -33.29
CA LEU A 34 -20.53 53.33 -32.49
C LEU A 34 -21.67 52.32 -32.22
N ASN A 35 -22.28 52.19 -31.02
CA ASN A 35 -22.33 52.98 -29.77
C ASN A 35 -22.85 52.01 -28.67
N ARG A 36 -22.16 51.75 -27.55
CA ARG A 36 -22.14 52.53 -26.29
C ARG A 36 -23.42 52.44 -25.43
N ARG A 37 -23.31 51.76 -24.28
CA ARG A 37 -23.69 52.22 -22.91
C ARG A 37 -23.15 51.17 -21.90
N ARG A 38 -22.10 51.51 -21.13
CA ARG A 38 -22.09 52.16 -19.79
C ARG A 38 -22.68 51.22 -18.73
N GLY A 39 -22.05 50.90 -17.59
CA GLY A 39 -20.80 51.23 -16.90
C GLY A 39 -20.54 50.11 -15.87
N VAL A 40 -19.45 49.99 -15.13
CA VAL A 40 -18.79 50.99 -14.28
C VAL A 40 -17.37 50.48 -13.91
N PHE A 41 -16.38 51.37 -14.10
CA PHE A 41 -15.09 51.62 -13.41
C PHE A 41 -14.19 50.45 -12.96
N MET A 42 -12.98 50.27 -13.55
CA MET A 42 -11.68 50.99 -13.36
C MET A 42 -10.97 50.60 -12.05
N LYS A 43 -9.64 50.39 -11.95
CA LYS A 43 -8.45 50.60 -12.81
C LYS A 43 -7.31 49.78 -12.14
N LYS A 44 -6.58 48.88 -12.82
CA LYS A 44 -5.42 49.09 -13.71
C LYS A 44 -4.19 49.73 -13.04
N ARG A 45 -3.05 49.02 -13.06
CA ARG A 45 -1.77 49.49 -13.63
C ARG A 45 -0.82 48.33 -13.92
N ILE A 46 -0.32 48.31 -15.16
CA ILE A 46 0.81 47.53 -15.70
C ILE A 46 1.84 48.57 -16.21
N CYS A 47 3.10 48.11 -16.30
CA CYS A 47 4.36 48.69 -16.80
C CYS A 47 5.30 49.13 -15.67
N GLY A 48 6.56 48.69 -15.58
CA GLY A 48 7.38 47.82 -16.44
C GLY A 48 8.85 47.89 -15.97
N LEU A 49 9.67 46.97 -16.49
CA LEU A 49 11.14 46.81 -16.36
C LEU A 49 11.72 46.26 -15.04
N GLY A 50 12.34 45.07 -15.18
CA GLY A 50 13.66 44.77 -14.63
C GLY A 50 13.75 44.35 -13.16
N LEU A 51 13.73 43.04 -12.92
CA LEU A 51 14.88 42.30 -12.34
C LEU A 51 14.52 40.81 -12.36
N GLY A 52 15.26 40.03 -13.14
CA GLY A 52 15.36 38.60 -12.86
C GLY A 52 16.00 38.45 -11.48
N LEU A 53 15.25 37.91 -10.52
CA LEU A 53 15.78 37.55 -9.22
C LEU A 53 15.40 36.09 -8.93
N MET A 54 16.38 35.23 -9.20
CA MET A 54 16.67 33.96 -8.55
C MET A 54 15.51 33.28 -7.78
N LEU A 55 14.89 32.29 -8.42
CA LEU A 55 14.50 31.07 -7.71
C LEU A 55 15.75 30.18 -7.61
N VAL A 56 16.70 30.59 -6.77
CA VAL A 56 17.77 29.71 -6.29
C VAL A 56 17.23 29.05 -5.02
N GLY A 57 16.64 27.88 -5.22
CA GLY A 57 16.29 26.94 -4.17
C GLY A 57 17.00 25.62 -4.41
N LEU A 58 18.30 25.59 -4.09
CA LEU A 58 19.12 24.40 -3.82
C LEU A 58 19.07 23.29 -4.90
N SER A 59 19.72 23.54 -6.03
CA SER A 59 20.20 22.46 -6.90
C SER A 59 21.25 21.66 -6.16
N TYR A 60 20.85 20.53 -5.57
CA TYR A 60 21.74 19.40 -5.34
C TYR A 60 22.51 19.14 -6.64
N ALA A 61 23.78 18.71 -6.59
CA ALA A 61 24.45 18.23 -7.78
C ALA A 61 23.65 17.02 -8.28
N GLN A 62 22.73 17.24 -9.22
CA GLN A 62 21.78 16.21 -9.68
C GLN A 62 22.54 15.00 -10.25
N SER A 63 23.76 15.25 -10.75
CA SER A 63 24.67 14.29 -11.36
C SER A 63 24.99 13.04 -10.50
N PRO A 64 25.45 13.12 -9.22
CA PRO A 64 25.63 11.91 -8.40
C PRO A 64 24.39 11.04 -8.19
N VAL A 65 23.23 11.66 -7.96
CA VAL A 65 21.96 10.92 -7.79
C VAL A 65 21.53 10.31 -9.12
N ASP A 66 21.73 11.03 -10.22
CA ASP A 66 21.44 10.58 -11.58
C ASP A 66 22.31 9.37 -11.97
N ASP A 67 23.62 9.43 -11.70
CA ASP A 67 24.56 8.32 -11.89
C ASP A 67 24.14 7.10 -11.04
N ALA A 68 23.87 7.30 -9.75
CA ALA A 68 23.41 6.23 -8.88
C ALA A 68 22.08 5.63 -9.35
N ARG A 69 21.13 6.46 -9.83
CA ARG A 69 19.85 6.01 -10.39
C ARG A 69 20.09 5.11 -11.60
N SER A 70 20.90 5.54 -12.57
CA SER A 70 21.15 4.77 -13.79
C SER A 70 21.78 3.40 -13.50
N LYS A 71 22.76 3.34 -12.59
CA LYS A 71 23.40 2.10 -12.14
C LYS A 71 22.42 1.15 -11.43
N GLY A 72 21.56 1.69 -10.58
CA GLY A 72 20.55 0.90 -9.87
C GLY A 72 19.44 0.38 -10.80
N LEU A 73 18.96 1.20 -11.74
CA LEU A 73 17.99 0.76 -12.75
C LEU A 73 18.57 -0.33 -13.66
N LYS A 74 19.83 -0.18 -14.10
CA LYS A 74 20.57 -1.25 -14.81
C LYS A 74 20.60 -2.54 -14.00
N TRP A 75 20.91 -2.45 -12.71
CA TRP A 75 20.94 -3.62 -11.84
C TRP A 75 19.57 -4.29 -11.69
N LEU A 76 18.48 -3.50 -11.60
CA LEU A 76 17.12 -4.02 -11.61
C LEU A 76 16.79 -4.72 -12.93
N VAL A 77 17.14 -4.14 -14.08
CA VAL A 77 16.95 -4.80 -15.38
C VAL A 77 17.62 -6.18 -15.42
N GLN A 78 18.87 -6.27 -14.95
CA GLN A 78 19.64 -7.51 -14.93
C GLN A 78 19.15 -8.56 -13.92
N THR A 79 18.51 -8.11 -12.84
CA THR A 79 18.06 -8.98 -11.73
C THR A 79 16.59 -9.36 -11.83
N GLN A 80 15.83 -8.74 -12.75
CA GLN A 80 14.42 -9.08 -12.94
C GLN A 80 14.28 -10.55 -13.31
N LYS A 81 13.41 -11.26 -12.59
CA LYS A 81 13.10 -12.63 -12.92
C LYS A 81 12.34 -12.70 -14.23
N GLY A 82 12.46 -13.86 -14.84
CA GLY A 82 11.79 -14.18 -16.07
C GLY A 82 10.27 -13.95 -16.09
N ASP A 83 9.61 -14.32 -14.99
CA ASP A 83 8.17 -14.13 -14.78
C ASP A 83 7.77 -12.65 -14.58
N GLY A 84 8.74 -11.72 -14.61
CA GLY A 84 8.55 -10.29 -14.40
C GLY A 84 8.72 -9.84 -12.95
N SER A 85 8.79 -10.76 -12.00
CA SER A 85 8.90 -10.44 -10.58
C SER A 85 10.30 -10.00 -10.16
N PHE A 86 10.37 -9.40 -8.98
CA PHE A 86 11.59 -9.19 -8.23
C PHE A 86 11.49 -9.97 -6.93
N ALA A 87 12.54 -10.70 -6.58
CA ALA A 87 12.61 -11.39 -5.30
C ALA A 87 13.98 -11.21 -4.68
N GLY A 88 13.99 -10.87 -3.40
CA GLY A 88 15.17 -10.84 -2.55
C GLY A 88 14.93 -11.77 -1.36
N LEU A 89 14.75 -11.19 -0.18
CA LEU A 89 14.29 -11.91 1.00
C LEU A 89 12.92 -12.59 0.77
N LYS A 90 12.81 -13.85 1.21
CA LYS A 90 11.59 -14.67 1.09
C LYS A 90 10.39 -13.96 1.73
N GLY A 91 9.28 -13.84 1.00
CA GLY A 91 8.04 -13.21 1.46
C GLY A 91 7.94 -11.71 1.17
N LEU A 92 8.91 -11.11 0.47
CA LEU A 92 8.88 -9.71 0.04
C LEU A 92 8.71 -9.55 -1.47
N GLU A 93 8.36 -10.59 -2.21
CA GLU A 93 8.28 -10.57 -3.67
C GLU A 93 7.29 -9.51 -4.20
N VAL A 94 6.14 -9.34 -3.52
CA VAL A 94 5.14 -8.32 -3.87
C VAL A 94 5.70 -6.92 -3.61
N GLN A 95 6.31 -6.70 -2.46
CA GLN A 95 6.86 -5.41 -2.04
C GLN A 95 8.07 -5.03 -2.89
N ALA A 96 8.95 -5.99 -3.21
CA ALA A 96 10.08 -5.81 -4.10
C ALA A 96 9.62 -5.43 -5.50
N THR A 97 8.65 -6.17 -6.04
CA THR A 97 8.12 -5.89 -7.39
C THR A 97 7.38 -4.56 -7.45
N ALA A 98 6.56 -4.24 -6.45
CA ALA A 98 5.90 -2.94 -6.34
C ALA A 98 6.91 -1.79 -6.24
N ALA A 99 7.94 -1.91 -5.40
CA ALA A 99 8.99 -0.91 -5.31
C ALA A 99 9.77 -0.78 -6.62
N SER A 100 10.05 -1.88 -7.33
CA SER A 100 10.73 -1.85 -8.63
C SER A 100 9.91 -1.14 -9.69
N ILE A 101 8.58 -1.29 -9.68
CA ILE A 101 7.67 -0.53 -10.55
C ILE A 101 7.76 0.97 -10.24
N GLU A 102 7.63 1.36 -8.95
CA GLU A 102 7.76 2.76 -8.53
C GLU A 102 9.12 3.34 -8.99
N ALA A 103 10.22 2.58 -8.80
CA ALA A 103 11.58 2.96 -9.17
C ALA A 103 11.76 3.11 -10.69
N MET A 104 11.28 2.14 -11.48
CA MET A 104 11.34 2.19 -12.94
C MET A 104 10.55 3.38 -13.48
N GLN A 105 9.34 3.62 -12.97
CA GLN A 105 8.53 4.77 -13.37
C GLN A 105 9.21 6.10 -13.02
N ALA A 106 9.76 6.23 -11.81
CA ALA A 106 10.54 7.41 -11.41
C ALA A 106 11.83 7.58 -12.23
N GLY A 107 12.35 6.48 -12.78
CA GLY A 107 13.53 6.42 -13.63
C GLY A 107 13.32 6.66 -15.12
N GLY A 108 12.08 6.90 -15.57
CA GLY A 108 11.77 7.06 -16.99
C GLY A 108 11.53 5.76 -17.76
N MET A 109 11.50 4.61 -17.09
CA MET A 109 11.34 3.29 -17.71
C MET A 109 9.88 2.82 -17.82
N ALA A 110 8.90 3.73 -17.72
CA ALA A 110 7.48 3.35 -17.68
C ALA A 110 7.00 2.63 -18.96
N ALA A 111 7.62 2.93 -20.10
CA ALA A 111 7.33 2.29 -21.38
C ALA A 111 8.10 0.98 -21.62
N SER A 112 9.10 0.65 -20.78
CA SER A 112 9.96 -0.53 -20.98
C SER A 112 9.22 -1.86 -20.84
N ALA A 113 9.72 -2.89 -21.54
CA ALA A 113 9.22 -4.26 -21.37
C ALA A 113 9.46 -4.81 -19.96
N ASN A 114 10.51 -4.36 -19.26
CA ASN A 114 10.78 -4.70 -17.85
C ASN A 114 9.65 -4.21 -16.94
N HIS A 115 9.28 -2.95 -17.08
CA HIS A 115 8.17 -2.36 -16.33
C HIS A 115 6.84 -3.06 -16.67
N ALA A 116 6.56 -3.33 -17.94
CA ALA A 116 5.34 -4.01 -18.37
C ALA A 116 5.20 -5.43 -17.78
N ARG A 117 6.29 -6.21 -17.71
CA ARG A 117 6.28 -7.54 -17.10
C ARG A 117 6.14 -7.48 -15.58
N ALA A 118 6.80 -6.54 -14.92
CA ALA A 118 6.62 -6.33 -13.49
C ALA A 118 5.17 -5.98 -13.15
N LEU A 119 4.54 -5.09 -13.92
CA LEU A 119 3.11 -4.76 -13.77
C LEU A 119 2.21 -5.97 -14.00
N SER A 120 2.51 -6.77 -15.02
CA SER A 120 1.72 -7.96 -15.35
C SER A 120 1.81 -9.00 -14.24
N TRP A 121 3.01 -9.24 -13.71
CA TRP A 121 3.19 -10.12 -12.55
C TRP A 121 2.48 -9.56 -11.32
N LEU A 122 2.71 -8.28 -10.98
CA LEU A 122 2.17 -7.66 -9.78
C LEU A 122 0.65 -7.66 -9.77
N ALA A 123 -0.01 -7.43 -10.92
CA ALA A 123 -1.46 -7.49 -11.04
C ALA A 123 -2.04 -8.88 -10.74
N ASN A 124 -1.24 -9.94 -10.87
CA ASN A 124 -1.62 -11.33 -10.62
C ASN A 124 -0.98 -11.93 -9.36
N ALA A 125 -0.22 -11.14 -8.60
CA ALA A 125 0.51 -11.65 -7.44
C ALA A 125 -0.43 -11.92 -6.25
N PRO A 126 -0.22 -13.00 -5.48
CA PRO A 126 -0.94 -13.24 -4.24
C PRO A 126 -0.59 -12.16 -3.21
N GLY A 127 -1.54 -11.28 -2.90
CA GLY A 127 -1.40 -10.35 -1.80
C GLY A 127 -1.69 -11.05 -0.47
N ASP A 128 -0.68 -11.64 0.17
CA ASP A 128 -0.90 -12.47 1.36
C ASP A 128 -1.16 -11.64 2.63
N SER A 129 -0.44 -10.52 2.78
CA SER A 129 -0.60 -9.54 3.87
C SER A 129 -1.27 -8.25 3.42
N LEU A 130 -1.79 -7.48 4.38
CA LEU A 130 -2.33 -6.15 4.13
C LEU A 130 -1.27 -5.24 3.51
N ASP A 131 -0.05 -5.23 4.06
CA ASP A 131 1.08 -4.47 3.53
C ASP A 131 1.32 -4.78 2.05
N SER A 132 1.35 -6.07 1.71
CA SER A 132 1.56 -6.54 0.34
C SER A 132 0.48 -6.00 -0.58
N ARG A 133 -0.80 -6.11 -0.20
CA ARG A 133 -1.94 -5.59 -0.97
C ARG A 133 -1.92 -4.07 -1.10
N ALA A 134 -1.54 -3.35 -0.03
CA ALA A 134 -1.46 -1.90 -0.06
C ALA A 134 -0.37 -1.43 -1.03
N TRP A 135 0.84 -1.98 -0.94
CA TRP A 135 1.93 -1.69 -1.87
C TRP A 135 1.60 -2.08 -3.31
N GLN A 136 0.94 -3.23 -3.49
CA GLN A 136 0.43 -3.67 -4.78
C GLN A 136 -0.56 -2.64 -5.36
N ALA A 137 -1.54 -2.19 -4.58
CA ALA A 137 -2.52 -1.19 -4.99
C ALA A 137 -1.87 0.17 -5.31
N PHE A 138 -0.89 0.61 -4.51
CA PHE A 138 -0.18 1.87 -4.75
C PHE A 138 0.57 1.85 -6.10
N ALA A 139 1.40 0.83 -6.33
CA ALA A 139 2.20 0.74 -7.55
C ALA A 139 1.33 0.56 -8.80
N LEU A 140 0.31 -0.32 -8.74
CA LEU A 140 -0.62 -0.52 -9.86
C LEU A 140 -1.40 0.74 -10.19
N LYS A 141 -1.92 1.46 -9.17
CA LYS A 141 -2.66 2.70 -9.40
C LYS A 141 -1.77 3.80 -9.97
N GLN A 142 -0.53 3.93 -9.48
CA GLN A 142 0.44 4.89 -10.00
C GLN A 142 0.78 4.63 -11.47
N ALA A 143 0.76 3.36 -11.89
CA ALA A 143 0.92 2.94 -13.28
C ALA A 143 -0.39 2.97 -14.09
N GLY A 144 -1.48 3.55 -13.55
CA GLY A 144 -2.76 3.70 -14.26
C GLY A 144 -3.57 2.41 -14.39
N ARG A 145 -3.28 1.37 -13.60
CA ARG A 145 -4.01 0.10 -13.60
C ARG A 145 -5.21 0.15 -12.65
N ASP A 146 -6.22 -0.64 -12.98
CA ASP A 146 -7.35 -0.86 -12.09
C ASP A 146 -6.91 -1.67 -10.85
N VAL A 147 -7.41 -1.26 -9.69
CA VAL A 147 -7.10 -1.83 -8.38
C VAL A 147 -8.36 -2.09 -7.56
N GLN A 148 -9.57 -2.00 -8.14
CA GLN A 148 -10.82 -2.13 -7.40
C GLN A 148 -10.99 -3.50 -6.72
N VAL A 149 -10.48 -4.58 -7.34
CA VAL A 149 -10.49 -5.91 -6.72
C VAL A 149 -9.65 -5.92 -5.45
N ILE A 150 -8.42 -5.42 -5.50
CA ILE A 150 -7.51 -5.33 -4.35
C ILE A 150 -8.11 -4.41 -3.27
N ALA A 151 -8.70 -3.28 -3.67
CA ALA A 151 -9.36 -2.35 -2.76
C ALA A 151 -10.56 -3.00 -2.06
N THR A 152 -11.38 -3.76 -2.78
CA THR A 152 -12.51 -4.51 -2.20
C THR A 152 -12.02 -5.51 -1.17
N ASP A 153 -10.95 -6.23 -1.49
CA ASP A 153 -10.27 -7.18 -0.62
C ASP A 153 -9.76 -6.51 0.67
N ILE A 154 -9.05 -5.38 0.56
CA ILE A 154 -8.60 -4.59 1.72
C ILE A 154 -9.82 -4.14 2.55
N ARG A 155 -10.86 -3.60 1.90
CA ARG A 155 -12.07 -3.14 2.58
C ARG A 155 -12.73 -4.26 3.37
N ASN A 156 -12.80 -5.47 2.83
CA ASN A 156 -13.44 -6.62 3.47
C ASN A 156 -12.65 -7.17 4.67
N GLN A 157 -11.34 -6.95 4.72
CA GLN A 157 -10.48 -7.41 5.82
C GLN A 157 -10.45 -6.44 7.03
N ARG A 158 -11.13 -5.29 6.93
CA ARG A 158 -11.14 -4.29 8.00
C ARG A 158 -11.84 -4.81 9.25
N SER A 159 -11.32 -4.41 10.41
CA SER A 159 -11.99 -4.55 11.69
C SER A 159 -12.78 -3.28 12.01
N THR A 160 -14.05 -3.44 12.41
CA THR A 160 -14.93 -2.35 12.88
C THR A 160 -14.96 -2.22 14.41
N ARG A 161 -14.20 -3.09 15.09
CA ARG A 161 -14.04 -3.16 16.54
C ARG A 161 -12.60 -3.53 16.86
N THR A 162 -11.99 -2.86 17.82
CA THR A 162 -10.57 -3.05 18.17
C THR A 162 -10.35 -3.00 19.67
N PHE A 163 -9.49 -3.88 20.19
CA PHE A 163 -9.06 -3.82 21.59
C PHE A 163 -7.77 -3.02 21.72
N VAL A 164 -7.73 -2.09 22.67
CA VAL A 164 -6.48 -1.45 23.16
C VAL A 164 -6.35 -1.81 24.63
N GLY A 165 -5.36 -2.64 24.96
CA GLY A 165 -5.30 -3.30 26.28
C GLY A 165 -6.50 -4.22 26.49
N THR A 166 -7.30 -3.95 27.52
CA THR A 166 -8.55 -4.67 27.83
C THR A 166 -9.81 -3.93 27.37
N THR A 167 -9.68 -2.73 26.81
CA THR A 167 -10.81 -1.87 26.44
C THR A 167 -11.20 -2.09 24.98
N LEU A 168 -12.47 -2.38 24.74
CA LEU A 168 -13.04 -2.50 23.39
C LEU A 168 -13.45 -1.12 22.85
N PHE A 169 -12.88 -0.73 21.73
CA PHE A 169 -13.27 0.44 20.94
C PHE A 169 -14.17 -0.02 19.79
N SER A 170 -15.40 0.50 19.76
CA SER A 170 -16.37 0.29 18.68
C SER A 170 -16.50 1.54 17.80
N GLY A 171 -16.85 1.37 16.52
CA GLY A 171 -17.00 2.51 15.59
C GLY A 171 -15.67 3.03 15.04
N VAL A 172 -14.59 2.28 15.24
CA VAL A 172 -13.28 2.53 14.63
C VAL A 172 -13.10 1.62 13.42
N THR A 173 -12.31 2.07 12.46
CA THR A 173 -11.89 1.21 11.34
C THR A 173 -10.38 1.01 11.43
N SER A 174 -9.96 -0.25 11.37
CA SER A 174 -8.55 -0.58 11.51
C SER A 174 -8.21 -1.89 10.82
N TRP A 175 -6.93 -2.10 10.55
CA TRP A 175 -6.43 -3.31 9.93
C TRP A 175 -5.21 -3.83 10.68
N GLY A 176 -5.11 -5.15 10.72
CA GLY A 176 -3.89 -5.86 11.09
C GLY A 176 -3.16 -6.35 9.84
N PRO A 177 -1.95 -6.91 10.01
CA PRO A 177 -1.12 -7.37 8.90
C PRO A 177 -1.74 -8.51 8.10
N LEU A 178 -2.64 -9.25 8.72
CA LEU A 178 -3.36 -10.38 8.16
C LEU A 178 -4.80 -10.39 8.66
N PRO A 179 -5.75 -11.00 7.94
CA PRO A 179 -7.12 -11.17 8.40
C PRO A 179 -7.22 -11.76 9.81
N GLY A 180 -7.95 -11.04 10.66
CA GLY A 180 -8.16 -11.40 12.05
C GLY A 180 -6.93 -11.18 12.96
N TYR A 181 -5.78 -10.71 12.49
CA TYR A 181 -4.72 -10.27 13.39
C TYR A 181 -5.11 -8.93 14.04
N MET A 182 -4.58 -8.67 15.23
CA MET A 182 -4.85 -7.40 15.91
C MET A 182 -4.42 -6.22 15.02
N PRO A 183 -5.17 -5.12 15.03
CA PRO A 183 -4.82 -3.96 14.22
C PRO A 183 -3.50 -3.32 14.61
N SER A 184 -2.79 -2.77 13.62
CA SER A 184 -1.58 -1.99 13.80
C SER A 184 -1.73 -0.62 13.13
N PHE A 185 -1.01 0.39 13.62
CA PHE A 185 -1.04 1.73 13.03
C PHE A 185 -0.52 1.80 11.59
N PRO A 186 0.65 1.22 11.24
CA PRO A 186 1.13 1.24 9.86
C PRO A 186 0.18 0.50 8.91
N ASP A 187 -0.30 -0.68 9.30
CA ASP A 187 -1.27 -1.47 8.53
C ASP A 187 -2.54 -0.67 8.30
N THR A 188 -3.09 -0.10 9.37
CA THR A 188 -4.33 0.67 9.31
C THR A 188 -4.22 1.87 8.36
N MET A 189 -3.11 2.60 8.42
CA MET A 189 -2.90 3.75 7.53
C MET A 189 -2.60 3.34 6.09
N MET A 190 -1.89 2.22 5.86
CA MET A 190 -1.66 1.70 4.51
C MET A 190 -2.94 1.17 3.88
N GLY A 191 -3.75 0.40 4.61
CA GLY A 191 -5.05 -0.09 4.16
C GLY A 191 -5.96 1.08 3.78
N PHE A 192 -6.06 2.09 4.64
CA PHE A 192 -6.81 3.31 4.35
C PHE A 192 -6.25 4.07 3.13
N GLY A 193 -4.93 4.26 3.07
CA GLY A 193 -4.25 4.92 1.96
C GLY A 193 -4.53 4.22 0.62
N ALA A 194 -4.49 2.88 0.60
CA ALA A 194 -4.75 2.07 -0.60
C ALA A 194 -6.19 2.24 -1.10
N LEU A 195 -7.16 2.23 -0.18
CA LEU A 195 -8.57 2.51 -0.50
C LEU A 195 -8.76 3.92 -1.08
N ARG A 196 -8.05 4.91 -0.51
CA ARG A 196 -8.05 6.29 -1.02
C ARG A 196 -7.42 6.40 -2.40
N SER A 197 -6.33 5.69 -2.66
CA SER A 197 -5.67 5.66 -3.97
C SER A 197 -6.52 4.96 -5.03
N ALA A 198 -7.27 3.91 -4.66
CA ALA A 198 -8.15 3.21 -5.59
C ALA A 198 -9.19 4.14 -6.24
N GLY A 199 -9.62 5.18 -5.50
CA GLY A 199 -10.55 6.19 -5.98
C GLY A 199 -12.00 5.72 -5.87
N ASP A 200 -12.42 5.38 -4.65
CA ASP A 200 -13.82 5.07 -4.35
C ASP A 200 -14.71 6.27 -4.70
N SER A 201 -15.79 6.03 -5.44
CA SER A 201 -16.73 7.06 -5.89
C SER A 201 -17.66 7.54 -4.78
N ASP A 202 -17.83 6.74 -3.70
CA ASP A 202 -18.64 7.12 -2.55
C ASP A 202 -17.85 8.01 -1.59
N THR A 203 -17.98 9.32 -1.78
CA THR A 203 -17.28 10.34 -0.98
C THR A 203 -17.73 10.35 0.48
N SER A 204 -18.97 9.97 0.78
CA SER A 204 -19.51 9.91 2.14
C SER A 204 -18.93 8.69 2.88
N ALA A 205 -19.02 7.51 2.29
CA ALA A 205 -18.48 6.29 2.89
C ALA A 205 -16.97 6.38 3.14
N ILE A 206 -16.23 6.99 2.20
CA ILE A 206 -14.78 7.11 2.36
C ILE A 206 -14.38 8.22 3.35
N THR A 207 -15.26 9.20 3.60
CA THR A 207 -15.06 10.22 4.65
C THR A 207 -15.30 9.63 6.03
N GLU A 208 -16.36 8.85 6.21
CA GLU A 208 -16.60 8.07 7.44
C GLU A 208 -15.46 7.10 7.73
N LEU A 209 -14.91 6.48 6.68
CA LEU A 209 -13.74 5.62 6.78
C LEU A 209 -12.51 6.38 7.31
N LEU A 210 -12.27 7.59 6.82
CA LEU A 210 -11.17 8.43 7.31
C LEU A 210 -11.35 8.77 8.79
N ILE A 211 -12.55 9.24 9.15
CA ILE A 211 -12.88 9.59 10.54
C ILE A 211 -12.62 8.41 11.47
N SER A 212 -13.20 7.26 11.17
CA SER A 212 -13.08 6.05 12.00
C SER A 212 -11.65 5.50 12.05
N THR A 213 -10.84 5.71 11.01
CA THR A 213 -9.39 5.39 10.98
C THR A 213 -8.61 6.35 11.88
N LEU A 214 -8.88 7.66 11.81
CA LEU A 214 -8.21 8.67 12.64
C LEU A 214 -8.52 8.49 14.13
N CYS A 215 -9.73 8.06 14.48
CA CYS A 215 -10.10 7.73 15.86
C CYS A 215 -9.24 6.61 16.47
N PHE A 216 -8.65 5.74 15.64
CA PHE A 216 -7.73 4.71 16.09
C PHE A 216 -6.28 5.21 16.14
N VAL A 217 -5.84 5.95 15.11
CA VAL A 217 -4.43 6.30 14.92
C VAL A 217 -3.99 7.49 15.77
N LEU A 218 -4.80 8.53 15.92
CA LEU A 218 -4.37 9.77 16.58
C LEU A 218 -4.28 9.67 18.10
N PRO A 219 -5.23 9.05 18.83
CA PRO A 219 -5.12 8.89 20.28
C PRO A 219 -3.94 8.02 20.69
N ALA A 220 -3.49 7.13 19.80
CA ALA A 220 -2.34 6.27 20.02
C ALA A 220 -0.99 6.97 19.82
N GLN A 221 -0.99 8.22 19.36
CA GLN A 221 0.23 9.01 19.31
C GLN A 221 0.76 9.21 20.73
N GLN A 222 1.94 8.67 21.01
CA GLN A 222 2.51 8.76 22.36
C GLN A 222 2.93 10.20 22.64
N THR A 223 3.02 10.55 23.92
CA THR A 223 3.35 11.91 24.37
C THR A 223 4.79 12.34 24.01
N VAL A 224 5.67 11.39 23.64
CA VAL A 224 7.10 11.64 23.36
C VAL A 224 7.63 10.93 22.09
N ALA A 225 6.81 10.09 21.43
CA ALA A 225 7.16 9.37 20.20
C ALA A 225 5.91 9.15 19.32
N PRO A 226 6.03 8.99 17.99
CA PRO A 226 4.90 9.20 17.09
C PRO A 226 3.99 7.99 17.08
N TRP A 227 4.44 6.87 16.54
CA TRP A 227 3.68 5.61 16.56
C TRP A 227 4.64 4.45 16.81
N ALA A 228 4.25 3.55 17.70
CA ALA A 228 4.97 2.30 17.90
C ALA A 228 4.82 1.41 16.66
N GLY A 229 5.89 0.69 16.32
CA GLY A 229 5.92 -0.25 15.19
C GLY A 229 6.03 -1.69 15.64
N SER A 230 5.60 -2.02 16.85
CA SER A 230 5.73 -3.37 17.39
C SER A 230 5.16 -4.42 16.43
N PHE A 231 6.04 -5.26 15.91
CA PHE A 231 5.81 -6.44 15.07
C PHE A 231 6.64 -7.60 15.62
N PRO A 232 6.22 -8.88 15.50
CA PRO A 232 4.87 -9.43 15.35
C PRO A 232 4.36 -10.03 16.67
N TYR A 233 3.04 -10.13 16.88
CA TYR A 233 2.35 -11.33 17.41
C TYR A 233 0.84 -11.08 17.15
N ALA A 234 0.08 -11.90 16.44
CA ALA A 234 -0.07 -13.36 16.51
C ALA A 234 -0.48 -13.92 17.89
N LEU A 235 -0.67 -13.07 18.91
CA LEU A 235 -1.16 -13.49 20.21
C LEU A 235 -2.24 -12.53 20.74
N PRO A 236 -3.27 -13.06 21.43
CA PRO A 236 -4.19 -12.24 22.21
C PRO A 236 -3.41 -11.41 23.25
N SER A 237 -3.91 -10.20 23.52
CA SER A 237 -3.28 -9.06 24.20
C SER A 237 -2.73 -9.24 25.62
N SER A 238 -2.65 -10.46 26.17
CA SER A 238 -2.01 -10.72 27.45
C SER A 238 -0.52 -11.00 27.25
N ASN A 239 0.35 -10.10 27.72
CA ASN A 239 1.83 -10.19 27.79
C ASN A 239 2.64 -9.53 26.66
N GLN A 240 2.28 -8.32 26.21
CA GLN A 240 3.22 -7.53 25.40
C GLN A 240 4.40 -7.03 26.27
N PRO A 241 5.67 -7.16 25.82
CA PRO A 241 6.83 -6.66 26.54
C PRO A 241 6.79 -5.13 26.71
N ALA A 242 7.28 -4.59 27.84
CA ALA A 242 7.32 -3.15 28.12
C ALA A 242 8.07 -2.30 27.06
N THR A 243 8.82 -2.93 26.15
CA THR A 243 9.54 -2.30 25.04
C THR A 243 8.64 -1.85 23.88
N THR A 244 7.35 -2.22 23.86
CA THR A 244 6.38 -1.79 22.83
C THR A 244 5.92 -0.32 22.97
N ALA A 245 6.27 0.35 24.08
CA ALA A 245 6.01 1.77 24.29
C ALA A 245 7.03 2.71 23.63
N ARG A 246 7.85 2.23 22.70
CA ARG A 246 8.85 3.06 22.00
C ARG A 246 8.45 3.28 20.54
N GLY A 247 8.64 4.51 20.05
CA GLY A 247 8.32 4.85 18.65
C GLY A 247 9.19 4.09 17.66
N SER A 248 8.59 3.69 16.53
CA SER A 248 9.29 3.09 15.39
C SER A 248 9.37 4.09 14.26
N LEU A 249 10.53 4.15 13.62
CA LEU A 249 10.75 4.92 12.41
C LEU A 249 9.84 4.43 11.28
N LEU A 250 9.77 3.13 11.01
CA LEU A 250 8.94 2.58 9.93
C LEU A 250 7.45 2.88 10.14
N ALA A 251 6.93 2.64 11.35
CA ALA A 251 5.53 2.98 11.65
C ALA A 251 5.28 4.49 11.52
N THR A 252 6.18 5.31 12.06
CA THR A 252 6.07 6.77 11.99
C THR A 252 6.08 7.25 10.55
N THR A 253 7.00 6.77 9.72
CA THR A 253 7.15 7.22 8.34
C THR A 253 5.92 6.87 7.50
N ILE A 254 5.37 5.66 7.66
CA ILE A 254 4.16 5.23 6.98
C ILE A 254 2.95 6.09 7.38
N VAL A 255 2.70 6.22 8.68
CA VAL A 255 1.56 6.99 9.20
C VAL A 255 1.68 8.46 8.81
N LEU A 256 2.86 9.05 9.00
CA LEU A 256 3.13 10.45 8.66
C LEU A 256 2.97 10.71 7.16
N HIS A 257 3.47 9.82 6.30
CA HIS A 257 3.33 9.92 4.86
C HIS A 257 1.86 9.90 4.42
N GLU A 258 1.07 8.95 4.93
CA GLU A 258 -0.35 8.86 4.56
C GLU A 258 -1.20 10.01 5.10
N LEU A 259 -0.96 10.46 6.34
CA LEU A 259 -1.60 11.65 6.90
C LEU A 259 -1.27 12.90 6.08
N LYS A 260 0.01 13.09 5.73
CA LYS A 260 0.45 14.26 4.97
C LYS A 260 -0.17 14.29 3.57
N LYS A 261 -0.30 13.14 2.90
CA LYS A 261 -1.02 13.03 1.62
C LYS A 261 -2.48 13.47 1.73
N GLN A 262 -3.19 13.05 2.79
CA GLN A 262 -4.58 13.50 3.00
C GLN A 262 -4.65 14.99 3.31
N SER A 263 -3.68 15.53 4.04
CA SER A 263 -3.55 16.97 4.32
C SER A 263 -3.38 17.78 3.03
N GLN A 264 -2.46 17.38 2.16
CA GLN A 264 -2.17 18.07 0.89
C GLN A 264 -3.37 18.04 -0.06
N ALA A 265 -4.18 16.98 0.02
CA ALA A 265 -5.43 16.87 -0.72
C ALA A 265 -6.61 17.59 -0.06
N ASN A 266 -6.40 18.31 1.06
CA ASN A 266 -7.43 19.02 1.83
C ASN A 266 -8.62 18.12 2.23
N ARG A 267 -8.34 16.91 2.72
CA ARG A 267 -9.37 15.87 2.96
C ARG A 267 -9.77 15.70 4.43
N PHE A 268 -9.20 16.47 5.35
CA PHE A 268 -9.56 16.36 6.77
C PHE A 268 -10.85 17.12 7.07
N PRO A 269 -11.79 16.53 7.84
CA PRO A 269 -13.02 17.19 8.23
C PRO A 269 -12.74 18.38 9.17
N SER A 270 -13.60 19.39 9.15
CA SER A 270 -13.47 20.59 9.99
C SER A 270 -13.88 20.39 11.45
N ALA A 271 -14.62 19.31 11.77
CA ALA A 271 -15.15 19.03 13.10
C ALA A 271 -14.43 17.87 13.79
N THR A 272 -14.34 17.93 15.12
CA THR A 272 -13.86 16.82 15.95
C THR A 272 -14.83 15.65 15.86
N ALA A 273 -14.32 14.47 15.56
CA ALA A 273 -15.11 13.27 15.31
C ALA A 273 -14.92 12.16 16.36
N CYS A 274 -13.90 12.26 17.23
CA CYS A 274 -13.59 11.26 18.25
C CYS A 274 -13.49 11.94 19.63
N SER A 275 -14.30 11.47 20.58
CA SER A 275 -14.25 11.89 21.99
C SER A 275 -13.49 10.83 22.82
N PRO A 276 -12.60 11.20 23.76
CA PRO A 276 -12.37 12.56 24.27
C PRO A 276 -11.26 13.36 23.57
N THR A 277 -10.56 12.81 22.57
CA THR A 277 -9.31 13.44 22.07
C THR A 277 -9.08 13.34 20.55
N ARG A 278 -8.77 14.51 19.97
CA ARG A 278 -7.91 14.76 18.80
C ARG A 278 -8.39 14.29 17.41
N THR A 279 -9.36 14.97 16.83
CA THR A 279 -9.62 14.88 15.37
C THR A 279 -9.94 16.22 14.71
N SER A 280 -9.72 17.34 15.39
CA SER A 280 -9.77 18.63 14.69
C SER A 280 -8.57 18.74 13.72
N PRO A 281 -8.68 19.52 12.63
CA PRO A 281 -7.55 19.81 11.75
C PRO A 281 -6.30 20.32 12.49
N GLY A 282 -6.50 21.12 13.56
CA GLY A 282 -5.41 21.61 14.41
C GLY A 282 -4.69 20.50 15.18
N ASP A 283 -5.43 19.53 15.70
CA ASP A 283 -4.85 18.37 16.39
C ASP A 283 -4.06 17.48 15.42
N ILE A 284 -4.59 17.26 14.20
CA ILE A 284 -3.92 16.47 13.16
C ILE A 284 -2.62 17.15 12.74
N ASN A 285 -2.64 18.47 12.55
CA ASN A 285 -1.45 19.26 12.24
C ASN A 285 -0.40 19.18 13.36
N THR A 286 -0.85 19.29 14.61
CA THR A 286 0.02 19.15 15.79
C THR A 286 0.64 17.76 15.84
N ALA A 287 -0.15 16.72 15.59
CA ALA A 287 0.31 15.35 15.55
C ALA A 287 1.36 15.12 14.45
N MET A 288 1.11 15.59 13.22
CA MET A 288 2.08 15.52 12.12
C MET A 288 3.36 16.30 12.43
N ALA A 289 3.25 17.49 13.04
CA ALA A 289 4.40 18.29 13.42
C ALA A 289 5.28 17.58 14.46
N GLY A 290 4.68 17.03 15.52
CA GLY A 290 5.40 16.24 16.52
C GLY A 290 6.08 15.00 15.92
N ALA A 291 5.37 14.27 15.05
CA ALA A 291 5.89 13.11 14.35
C ALA A 291 7.10 13.45 13.45
N LYS A 292 7.01 14.56 12.69
CA LYS A 292 8.11 15.06 11.86
C LYS A 292 9.33 15.43 12.71
N THR A 293 9.14 16.18 13.79
CA THR A 293 10.22 16.57 14.71
C THR A 293 10.92 15.35 15.29
N TRP A 294 10.16 14.34 15.72
CA TRP A 294 10.72 13.09 16.22
C TRP A 294 11.46 12.32 15.12
N LEU A 295 10.90 12.25 13.90
CA LEU A 295 11.52 11.54 12.78
C LEU A 295 12.87 12.17 12.41
N LEU A 296 12.95 13.49 12.35
CA LEU A 296 14.20 14.22 12.12
C LEU A 296 15.27 13.89 13.18
N ALA A 297 14.85 13.65 14.43
CA ALA A 297 15.74 13.23 15.52
C ALA A 297 16.20 11.75 15.44
N GLN A 298 15.76 10.99 14.43
CA GLN A 298 16.26 9.63 14.14
C GLN A 298 17.38 9.62 13.08
N ALA A 299 17.78 10.78 12.56
CA ALA A 299 18.95 10.87 11.71
C ALA A 299 20.23 10.65 12.54
N ASN A 300 21.11 9.79 12.06
CA ASN A 300 22.46 9.65 12.57
C ASN A 300 23.34 10.81 12.07
N ALA A 301 24.51 10.98 12.71
CA ALA A 301 25.48 12.01 12.31
C ALA A 301 26.04 11.81 10.88
N ASP A 302 25.95 10.59 10.33
CA ASP A 302 26.32 10.29 8.95
C ASP A 302 25.27 10.73 7.91
N GLY A 303 24.12 11.24 8.37
CA GLY A 303 23.01 11.67 7.53
C GLY A 303 22.05 10.54 7.15
N GLY A 304 22.37 9.28 7.44
CA GLY A 304 21.44 8.16 7.30
C GLY A 304 20.45 8.08 8.46
N PHE A 305 19.42 7.25 8.30
CA PHE A 305 18.43 6.99 9.36
C PHE A 305 18.46 5.52 9.78
N ALA A 306 18.07 5.29 11.02
CA ALA A 306 17.95 3.97 11.60
C ALA A 306 16.76 3.89 12.56
N GLU A 307 16.35 2.66 12.88
CA GLU A 307 15.47 2.42 14.01
C GLU A 307 16.20 2.64 15.34
N ARG A 308 15.44 2.73 16.43
CA ARG A 308 16.00 2.68 17.78
C ARG A 308 15.93 1.26 18.30
N HIS A 309 17.00 0.85 18.97
CA HIS A 309 17.06 -0.46 19.59
C HIS A 309 15.92 -0.63 20.61
N PRO A 310 15.11 -1.70 20.51
CA PRO A 310 13.86 -1.82 21.26
C PRO A 310 14.06 -1.85 22.78
N THR A 311 15.20 -2.35 23.29
CA THR A 311 15.45 -2.44 24.74
C THR A 311 16.27 -1.27 25.29
N THR A 312 17.20 -0.71 24.51
CA THR A 312 18.13 0.35 24.99
C THR A 312 17.77 1.76 24.51
N ALA A 313 16.92 1.90 23.49
CA ALA A 313 16.55 3.17 22.84
C ALA A 313 17.73 3.89 22.17
N ALA A 314 18.91 3.26 22.16
CA ALA A 314 20.05 3.72 21.40
C ALA A 314 19.68 3.73 19.91
N LEU A 315 20.14 4.76 19.19
CA LEU A 315 19.98 4.82 17.75
C LEU A 315 20.86 3.73 17.13
N GLU A 316 20.29 2.91 16.25
CA GLU A 316 21.04 1.87 15.55
C GLU A 316 21.88 2.46 14.41
N SER A 317 22.73 1.63 13.81
CA SER A 317 23.48 2.03 12.62
C SER A 317 22.55 2.32 11.44
N SER A 318 22.85 3.39 10.71
CA SER A 318 22.11 3.79 9.51
C SER A 318 21.98 2.63 8.51
N SER A 319 20.77 2.46 7.95
CA SER A 319 20.52 1.45 6.93
C SER A 319 19.67 1.99 5.78
N PRO A 320 19.81 1.44 4.55
CA PRO A 320 19.16 2.01 3.37
C PRO A 320 17.63 2.05 3.43
N VAL A 321 16.97 1.02 3.98
CA VAL A 321 15.50 0.96 4.00
C VAL A 321 14.88 1.99 4.96
N PRO A 322 15.27 2.09 6.26
CA PRO A 322 14.85 3.18 7.14
C PRO A 322 15.14 4.56 6.55
N THR A 323 16.32 4.74 5.96
CA THR A 323 16.69 6.01 5.29
C THR A 323 15.75 6.35 4.14
N ALA A 324 15.44 5.38 3.28
CA ALA A 324 14.50 5.59 2.18
C ALA A 324 13.09 5.89 2.69
N MET A 325 12.62 5.17 3.72
CA MET A 325 11.29 5.41 4.30
C MET A 325 11.18 6.78 4.97
N ALA A 326 12.23 7.24 5.66
CA ALA A 326 12.31 8.60 6.19
C ALA A 326 12.21 9.64 5.05
N LEU A 327 12.91 9.42 3.94
CA LEU A 327 12.86 10.29 2.75
C LEU A 327 11.48 10.34 2.12
N ARG A 328 10.79 9.20 2.04
CA ARG A 328 9.41 9.13 1.51
C ARG A 328 8.45 10.01 2.31
N ALA A 329 8.60 10.08 3.64
CA ALA A 329 7.77 10.94 4.48
C ALA A 329 8.22 12.41 4.45
N LEU A 330 9.51 12.68 4.68
CA LEU A 330 10.06 14.03 4.79
C LEU A 330 10.02 14.80 3.47
N SER A 331 10.08 14.12 2.32
CA SER A 331 10.01 14.78 1.01
C SER A 331 8.72 15.58 0.79
N LEU A 332 7.59 15.14 1.37
CA LEU A 332 6.32 15.87 1.29
C LEU A 332 6.37 17.22 2.04
N PHE A 333 7.11 17.30 3.14
CA PHE A 333 7.33 18.54 3.88
C PHE A 333 8.39 19.42 3.22
N ALA A 334 9.45 18.79 2.71
CA ALA A 334 10.50 19.50 1.97
C ALA A 334 9.95 20.19 0.72
N ALA A 335 9.02 19.55 0.00
CA ALA A 335 8.33 20.13 -1.16
C ALA A 335 7.49 21.38 -0.82
N GLU A 336 7.09 21.54 0.45
CA GLU A 336 6.38 22.73 0.96
C GLU A 336 7.33 23.78 1.57
N GLY A 337 8.64 23.60 1.46
CA GLY A 337 9.63 24.56 1.93
C GLY A 337 10.11 24.37 3.38
N ASP A 338 9.79 23.25 4.02
CA ASP A 338 10.27 22.98 5.40
C ASP A 338 11.79 22.78 5.43
N ALA A 339 12.54 23.80 5.88
CA ALA A 339 13.99 23.82 5.85
C ALA A 339 14.66 22.64 6.59
N PRO A 340 14.22 22.20 7.79
CA PRO A 340 14.77 21.02 8.45
C PRO A 340 14.58 19.74 7.62
N SER A 341 13.41 19.55 7.02
CA SER A 341 13.15 18.41 6.14
C SER A 341 13.98 18.46 4.86
N ILE A 342 14.17 19.64 4.26
CA ILE A 342 15.04 19.82 3.09
C ILE A 342 16.48 19.40 3.42
N ALA A 343 17.02 19.86 4.55
CA ALA A 343 18.37 19.52 4.98
C ALA A 343 18.52 18.01 5.22
N ALA A 344 17.58 17.40 5.95
CA ALA A 344 17.60 15.96 6.23
C ALA A 344 17.50 15.11 4.96
N VAL A 345 16.61 15.47 4.02
CA VAL A 345 16.46 14.78 2.73
C VAL A 345 17.76 14.84 1.91
N ASN A 346 18.43 15.99 1.89
CA ASN A 346 19.69 16.16 1.14
C ASN A 346 20.86 15.36 1.76
N SER A 347 20.99 15.35 3.09
CA SER A 347 22.01 14.57 3.79
C SER A 347 21.84 13.07 3.55
N ALA A 348 20.61 12.58 3.70
CA ALA A 348 20.30 11.17 3.50
C ALA A 348 20.41 10.71 2.05
N ARG A 349 20.10 11.57 1.05
CA ARG A 349 20.38 11.26 -0.36
C ARG A 349 21.88 11.09 -0.59
N THR A 350 22.70 11.98 -0.04
CA THR A 350 24.16 11.88 -0.12
C THR A 350 24.66 10.59 0.51
N TRP A 351 24.14 10.26 1.69
CA TRP A 351 24.47 9.00 2.36
C TRP A 351 24.06 7.79 1.52
N LEU A 352 22.84 7.76 0.97
CA LEU A 352 22.37 6.66 0.11
C LEU A 352 23.24 6.48 -1.13
N VAL A 353 23.62 7.56 -1.83
CA VAL A 353 24.54 7.49 -2.98
C VAL A 353 25.88 6.87 -2.56
N ALA A 354 26.41 7.25 -1.40
CA ALA A 354 27.65 6.68 -0.87
C ALA A 354 27.54 5.21 -0.44
N GLN A 355 26.32 4.70 -0.20
CA GLN A 355 26.08 3.29 0.14
C GLN A 355 25.91 2.36 -1.08
N GLN A 356 25.92 2.89 -2.30
CA GLN A 356 25.73 2.08 -3.50
C GLN A 356 26.93 1.15 -3.73
N ASN A 357 26.67 -0.13 -3.96
CA ASN A 357 27.68 -1.10 -4.34
C ASN A 357 28.19 -0.83 -5.77
N SER A 358 29.37 -1.34 -6.12
CA SER A 358 29.95 -1.21 -7.46
C SER A 358 29.10 -1.85 -8.57
N ASP A 359 28.27 -2.84 -8.25
CA ASP A 359 27.33 -3.46 -9.19
C ASP A 359 26.10 -2.57 -9.49
N GLY A 360 25.90 -1.51 -8.72
CA GLY A 360 24.76 -0.59 -8.79
C GLY A 360 23.65 -0.89 -7.78
N SER A 361 23.74 -1.98 -7.03
CA SER A 361 22.74 -2.35 -6.02
C SER A 361 22.91 -1.59 -4.71
N TRP A 362 21.87 -1.63 -3.90
CA TRP A 362 22.01 -1.47 -2.45
C TRP A 362 21.84 -2.84 -1.80
N ARG A 363 22.90 -3.29 -1.10
CA ARG A 363 22.94 -4.58 -0.39
C ARG A 363 22.73 -5.82 -1.26
N GLY A 364 22.82 -5.72 -2.60
CA GLY A 364 22.58 -6.84 -3.50
C GLY A 364 21.14 -7.36 -3.47
N ASP A 365 20.19 -6.56 -2.97
CA ASP A 365 18.80 -6.98 -2.77
C ASP A 365 17.84 -6.10 -3.60
N PRO A 366 16.90 -6.70 -4.36
CA PRO A 366 15.96 -5.93 -5.18
C PRO A 366 14.99 -5.05 -4.41
N PHE A 367 14.50 -5.49 -3.25
CA PHE A 367 13.61 -4.67 -2.43
C PHE A 367 14.35 -3.44 -1.89
N VAL A 368 15.56 -3.63 -1.36
CA VAL A 368 16.39 -2.53 -0.84
C VAL A 368 16.76 -1.57 -1.97
N THR A 369 17.25 -2.08 -3.09
CA THR A 369 17.66 -1.30 -4.26
C THR A 369 16.50 -0.47 -4.80
N ALA A 370 15.35 -1.11 -5.05
CA ALA A 370 14.19 -0.43 -5.58
C ALA A 370 13.60 0.59 -4.61
N ARG A 371 13.59 0.30 -3.30
CA ARG A 371 13.08 1.24 -2.30
C ARG A 371 13.93 2.51 -2.21
N VAL A 372 15.24 2.40 -2.37
CA VAL A 372 16.15 3.56 -2.47
C VAL A 372 15.90 4.35 -3.75
N LEU A 373 15.83 3.68 -4.90
CA LEU A 373 15.59 4.33 -6.20
C LEU A 373 14.25 5.08 -6.23
N ALA A 374 13.19 4.52 -5.65
CA ALA A 374 11.86 5.10 -5.62
C ALA A 374 11.75 6.43 -4.82
N VAL A 375 12.74 6.78 -4.00
CA VAL A 375 12.74 8.01 -3.20
C VAL A 375 13.73 9.07 -3.69
N PHE A 376 14.50 8.75 -4.73
CA PHE A 376 15.22 9.77 -5.48
C PHE A 376 14.25 10.68 -6.23
N PRO A 377 14.64 11.93 -6.51
CA PRO A 377 13.87 12.79 -7.40
C PRO A 377 13.56 12.07 -8.70
N VAL A 378 12.37 12.30 -9.25
CA VAL A 378 11.98 11.77 -10.56
C VAL A 378 13.02 12.23 -11.59
N ALA A 379 13.45 11.30 -12.46
CA ALA A 379 14.38 11.58 -13.53
C ALA A 379 13.84 12.72 -14.42
N SER A 380 14.76 13.57 -14.91
CA SER A 380 14.42 14.70 -15.77
C SER A 380 15.56 15.00 -16.74
N GLY A 381 15.25 15.75 -17.80
CA GLY A 381 16.24 16.12 -18.81
C GLY A 381 16.84 14.90 -19.51
N THR A 382 18.16 14.85 -19.62
CA THR A 382 18.90 13.79 -20.33
C THR A 382 18.71 12.40 -19.73
N GLN A 383 18.29 12.31 -18.47
CA GLN A 383 17.97 11.03 -17.82
C GLN A 383 16.74 10.33 -18.41
N LEU A 384 15.89 11.06 -19.14
CA LEU A 384 14.70 10.55 -19.82
C LEU A 384 14.89 10.36 -21.33
N ALA A 385 16.08 10.66 -21.86
CA ALA A 385 16.34 10.47 -23.28
C ALA A 385 16.29 8.98 -23.61
N ASP A 386 15.48 8.64 -24.61
CA ASP A 386 15.23 7.30 -25.13
C ASP A 386 15.14 7.47 -26.66
N ASN A 387 16.21 7.12 -27.35
CA ASN A 387 16.40 7.46 -28.76
C ASN A 387 15.68 6.49 -29.71
N ASP A 388 15.51 5.24 -29.31
CA ASP A 388 14.84 4.21 -30.11
C ASP A 388 13.39 3.94 -29.67
N ASN A 389 12.95 4.58 -28.58
CA ASN A 389 11.60 4.53 -28.03
C ASN A 389 11.19 3.13 -27.55
N ASP A 390 12.13 2.33 -27.06
CA ASP A 390 11.85 1.02 -26.48
C ASP A 390 11.51 1.07 -24.98
N GLY A 391 11.64 2.26 -24.38
CA GLY A 391 11.34 2.55 -22.99
C GLY A 391 12.51 2.39 -22.03
N LEU A 392 13.71 2.00 -22.49
CA LEU A 392 14.95 2.08 -21.71
C LEU A 392 15.61 3.44 -21.94
N PRO A 393 15.88 4.24 -20.89
CA PRO A 393 16.63 5.47 -21.08
C PRO A 393 18.06 5.19 -21.56
N ASN A 394 18.58 6.02 -22.47
CA ASN A 394 19.93 5.97 -23.04
C ASN A 394 21.03 5.85 -21.95
N VAL A 395 20.81 6.46 -20.78
CA VAL A 395 21.73 6.42 -19.64
C VAL A 395 21.75 5.05 -18.96
N VAL A 396 20.65 4.30 -18.99
CA VAL A 396 20.56 2.92 -18.49
C VAL A 396 21.16 1.97 -19.53
N GLU A 397 20.86 2.18 -20.81
CA GLU A 397 21.45 1.42 -21.91
C GLU A 397 22.98 1.51 -21.96
N ALA A 398 23.53 2.72 -21.77
CA ALA A 398 24.97 2.92 -21.67
C ALA A 398 25.60 2.08 -20.53
N GLN A 399 24.88 1.89 -19.42
CA GLN A 399 25.32 1.06 -18.30
C GLN A 399 25.15 -0.44 -18.57
N LEU A 400 24.20 -0.82 -19.44
CA LEU A 400 23.97 -2.19 -19.89
C LEU A 400 24.95 -2.60 -21.01
N GLY A 401 25.51 -1.64 -21.73
CA GLY A 401 26.31 -1.86 -22.94
C GLY A 401 25.46 -2.15 -24.19
N THR A 402 24.18 -1.78 -24.16
CA THR A 402 23.24 -1.89 -25.29
C THR A 402 23.36 -0.70 -26.25
N GLN A 403 22.80 -0.83 -27.44
CA GLN A 403 22.91 0.19 -28.49
C GLN A 403 21.72 1.15 -28.44
N GLN A 404 21.96 2.40 -27.99
CA GLN A 404 20.95 3.47 -27.86
C GLN A 404 20.16 3.86 -29.12
N GLY A 405 20.39 3.22 -30.26
CA GLY A 405 19.65 3.48 -31.50
C GLY A 405 18.92 2.24 -32.02
N VAL A 406 18.89 1.18 -31.24
CA VAL A 406 18.38 -0.14 -31.63
C VAL A 406 17.47 -0.63 -30.51
N ALA A 407 16.17 -0.62 -30.79
CA ALA A 407 15.17 -1.11 -29.85
C ALA A 407 15.48 -2.56 -29.42
N ASP A 408 16.05 -2.71 -28.22
CA ASP A 408 16.57 -3.96 -27.67
C ASP A 408 16.10 -4.23 -26.24
N GLY A 409 15.25 -3.35 -25.70
CA GLY A 409 14.47 -3.54 -24.48
C GLY A 409 13.55 -4.76 -24.51
N GLN A 410 13.40 -5.42 -25.68
CA GLN A 410 12.74 -6.72 -25.82
C GLN A 410 13.69 -7.93 -25.89
N GLY A 411 15.00 -7.72 -26.11
CA GLY A 411 15.92 -8.74 -26.64
C GLY A 411 16.94 -9.36 -25.67
N VAL A 412 17.25 -8.74 -24.52
CA VAL A 412 18.32 -9.25 -23.62
C VAL A 412 17.78 -9.64 -22.25
N LEU A 413 16.73 -10.44 -22.21
CA LEU A 413 16.29 -11.08 -20.96
C LEU A 413 16.12 -12.57 -21.20
N ALA A 414 16.89 -13.36 -20.46
CA ALA A 414 16.91 -14.81 -20.55
C ALA A 414 15.48 -15.38 -20.58
N GLY A 415 15.24 -16.29 -21.52
CA GLY A 415 13.92 -16.80 -21.90
C GLY A 415 13.10 -17.27 -20.71
N ASN A 416 12.13 -16.44 -20.34
CA ASN A 416 11.05 -16.76 -19.40
C ASN A 416 9.85 -15.83 -19.68
N ALA A 417 9.68 -15.40 -20.93
CA ALA A 417 8.68 -14.42 -21.39
C ALA A 417 7.24 -14.97 -21.42
N GLY A 418 6.83 -15.66 -20.37
CA GLY A 418 5.46 -16.01 -20.10
C GLY A 418 5.19 -15.81 -18.63
N ALA A 419 4.93 -14.56 -18.21
CA ALA A 419 4.32 -14.29 -16.92
C ALA A 419 2.95 -14.98 -16.90
N GLN A 420 2.91 -16.24 -16.51
CA GLN A 420 1.67 -16.95 -16.21
C GLN A 420 1.13 -16.34 -14.91
N PRO A 421 -0.17 -16.08 -14.79
CA PRO A 421 -0.74 -15.63 -13.53
C PRO A 421 -0.28 -16.57 -12.42
N GLY A 422 0.33 -16.04 -11.36
CA GLY A 422 0.68 -16.82 -10.18
C GLY A 422 -0.58 -17.44 -9.56
N VAL A 423 -0.41 -18.46 -8.74
CA VAL A 423 -1.54 -18.93 -7.91
C VAL A 423 -1.79 -17.90 -6.84
N THR A 424 -3.04 -17.49 -6.69
CA THR A 424 -3.50 -16.60 -5.64
C THR A 424 -4.57 -17.29 -4.82
N ALA A 425 -4.48 -17.16 -3.51
CA ALA A 425 -5.55 -17.52 -2.58
C ALA A 425 -5.62 -16.44 -1.51
N THR A 426 -6.79 -16.26 -0.92
CA THR A 426 -7.04 -15.15 0.01
C THR A 426 -6.93 -15.60 1.45
N SER A 427 -6.15 -14.86 2.24
CA SER A 427 -6.20 -15.00 3.69
C SER A 427 -7.63 -14.71 4.17
N PHE A 428 -8.10 -15.44 5.18
CA PHE A 428 -9.48 -15.33 5.64
C PHE A 428 -9.60 -15.40 7.16
N SER A 429 -10.68 -14.82 7.66
CA SER A 429 -11.15 -14.99 9.03
C SER A 429 -12.61 -15.43 8.99
N ALA A 430 -12.94 -16.54 9.62
CA ALA A 430 -14.31 -17.05 9.73
C ALA A 430 -14.68 -17.27 11.19
N SER A 431 -15.97 -17.16 11.51
CA SER A 431 -16.50 -17.45 12.84
C SER A 431 -17.36 -18.72 12.79
N GLY A 432 -17.22 -19.56 13.80
CA GLY A 432 -18.04 -20.74 14.03
C GLY A 432 -18.59 -20.76 15.45
N THR A 433 -19.58 -21.61 15.68
CA THR A 433 -20.20 -21.79 16.99
C THR A 433 -19.89 -23.19 17.52
N LEU A 434 -19.50 -23.29 18.79
CA LEU A 434 -19.22 -24.56 19.45
C LEU A 434 -20.39 -25.53 19.26
N GLY A 435 -20.09 -26.75 18.80
CA GLY A 435 -21.09 -27.80 18.60
C GLY A 435 -21.99 -27.64 17.36
N GLN A 436 -21.83 -26.59 16.56
CA GLN A 436 -22.61 -26.37 15.33
C GLN A 436 -21.81 -26.73 14.08
N PRO A 437 -22.46 -27.22 13.01
CA PRO A 437 -21.77 -27.47 11.74
C PRO A 437 -21.08 -26.22 11.20
N PHE A 438 -19.80 -26.36 10.85
CA PHE A 438 -18.99 -25.34 10.20
C PHE A 438 -18.68 -25.78 8.76
N ALA A 439 -18.84 -24.87 7.81
CA ALA A 439 -18.45 -25.06 6.42
C ALA A 439 -17.86 -23.75 5.86
N TYR A 440 -16.67 -23.82 5.29
CA TYR A 440 -16.01 -22.71 4.61
C TYR A 440 -15.25 -23.22 3.39
N ALA A 441 -15.42 -22.55 2.25
CA ALA A 441 -14.75 -22.90 1.01
C ALA A 441 -13.55 -21.99 0.77
N LEU A 442 -12.35 -22.55 0.74
CA LEU A 442 -11.16 -21.85 0.26
C LEU A 442 -11.28 -21.64 -1.24
N THR A 443 -10.87 -20.46 -1.71
CA THR A 443 -10.87 -20.15 -3.14
C THR A 443 -9.47 -19.79 -3.60
N ALA A 444 -9.14 -20.20 -4.82
CA ALA A 444 -7.90 -19.85 -5.49
C ALA A 444 -8.18 -19.37 -6.91
N ARG A 445 -7.33 -18.47 -7.42
CA ARG A 445 -7.41 -17.88 -8.75
C ARG A 445 -6.00 -17.71 -9.32
N GLY A 446 -5.90 -17.49 -10.63
CA GLY A 446 -4.61 -17.43 -11.32
C GLY A 446 -3.97 -18.82 -11.46
N GLY A 447 -2.97 -18.94 -12.33
CA GLY A 447 -2.39 -20.22 -12.72
C GLY A 447 -3.35 -21.16 -13.47
N SER A 448 -2.96 -22.42 -13.63
CA SER A 448 -3.75 -23.47 -14.28
C SER A 448 -4.42 -24.41 -13.26
N ALA A 449 -5.74 -24.54 -13.33
CA ALA A 449 -6.47 -25.55 -12.57
C ALA A 449 -6.01 -26.99 -12.96
N PRO A 450 -6.16 -28.00 -12.07
CA PRO A 450 -6.79 -27.94 -10.74
C PRO A 450 -5.93 -27.30 -9.65
N PHE A 451 -6.59 -26.80 -8.60
CA PHE A 451 -5.95 -26.32 -7.37
C PHE A 451 -6.04 -27.37 -6.27
N THR A 452 -4.96 -27.54 -5.52
CA THR A 452 -4.86 -28.45 -4.38
C THR A 452 -4.48 -27.68 -3.12
N PHE A 453 -5.15 -27.96 -2.01
CA PHE A 453 -4.98 -27.25 -0.75
C PHE A 453 -4.44 -28.19 0.32
N VAL A 454 -3.44 -27.74 1.07
CA VAL A 454 -2.86 -28.48 2.19
C VAL A 454 -2.59 -27.56 3.37
N ARG A 455 -2.84 -28.02 4.60
CA ARG A 455 -2.41 -27.30 5.80
C ARG A 455 -0.93 -27.58 6.03
N VAL A 456 -0.13 -26.54 6.22
CA VAL A 456 1.33 -26.66 6.39
C VAL A 456 1.81 -26.26 7.79
N ALA A 457 1.07 -25.41 8.50
CA ALA A 457 1.38 -25.04 9.88
C ALA A 457 0.12 -24.67 10.68
N GLY A 458 0.26 -24.54 12.00
CA GLY A 458 -0.83 -24.20 12.92
C GLY A 458 -1.86 -25.32 13.11
N SER A 459 -2.94 -24.99 13.83
CA SER A 459 -3.97 -25.95 14.22
C SER A 459 -5.34 -25.49 13.73
N LEU A 460 -6.11 -26.41 13.17
CA LEU A 460 -7.56 -26.22 12.98
C LEU A 460 -8.28 -26.40 14.32
N PRO A 461 -9.49 -25.83 14.50
CA PRO A 461 -10.36 -26.20 15.61
C PRO A 461 -10.57 -27.70 15.61
N GLN A 462 -10.50 -28.32 16.79
CA GLN A 462 -10.74 -29.76 16.92
C GLN A 462 -12.15 -30.08 16.38
N GLY A 463 -12.24 -31.07 15.49
CA GLY A 463 -13.48 -31.44 14.80
C GLY A 463 -13.71 -30.77 13.45
N ILE A 464 -12.81 -29.87 13.01
CA ILE A 464 -12.79 -29.32 11.64
C ILE A 464 -11.60 -29.90 10.86
N SER A 465 -11.84 -30.23 9.58
CA SER A 465 -10.83 -30.77 8.67
C SER A 465 -10.76 -29.97 7.37
N LEU A 466 -9.57 -29.91 6.76
CA LEU A 466 -9.34 -29.35 5.43
C LEU A 466 -9.22 -30.48 4.41
N ALA A 467 -10.12 -30.50 3.43
CA ALA A 467 -10.03 -31.38 2.27
C ALA A 467 -9.13 -30.77 1.17
N SER A 468 -8.54 -31.62 0.31
CA SER A 468 -7.62 -31.20 -0.75
C SER A 468 -8.26 -30.31 -1.82
N ASN A 469 -9.59 -30.30 -1.91
CA ASN A 469 -10.37 -29.42 -2.77
C ASN A 469 -10.65 -28.03 -2.16
N GLY A 470 -10.11 -27.74 -0.97
CA GLY A 470 -10.27 -26.45 -0.29
C GLY A 470 -11.48 -26.37 0.65
N GLN A 471 -12.23 -27.45 0.87
CA GLN A 471 -13.36 -27.44 1.80
C GLN A 471 -12.89 -27.61 3.24
N LEU A 472 -13.18 -26.62 4.10
CA LEU A 472 -13.07 -26.69 5.55
C LEU A 472 -14.44 -27.08 6.12
N THR A 473 -14.55 -28.28 6.68
CA THR A 473 -15.84 -28.79 7.19
C THR A 473 -15.69 -29.56 8.49
N GLY A 474 -16.74 -29.55 9.31
CA GLY A 474 -16.87 -30.35 10.52
C GLY A 474 -17.63 -29.65 11.63
N THR A 475 -17.53 -30.16 12.86
CA THR A 475 -18.20 -29.59 14.05
C THR A 475 -17.14 -29.29 15.11
N PRO A 476 -16.90 -28.01 15.45
CA PRO A 476 -15.89 -27.64 16.42
C PRO A 476 -16.29 -28.10 17.82
N VAL A 477 -15.36 -28.71 18.54
CA VAL A 477 -15.59 -29.22 19.91
C VAL A 477 -14.85 -28.42 20.99
N LYS A 478 -14.11 -27.38 20.60
CA LYS A 478 -13.38 -26.50 21.51
C LYS A 478 -13.47 -25.05 21.04
N GLU A 479 -13.76 -24.17 21.99
CA GLU A 479 -13.74 -22.72 21.79
C GLU A 479 -12.32 -22.19 21.68
N GLY A 480 -12.16 -21.08 20.98
CA GLY A 480 -10.88 -20.40 20.86
C GLY A 480 -10.62 -19.83 19.47
N VAL A 481 -9.44 -19.23 19.33
CA VAL A 481 -8.94 -18.65 18.09
C VAL A 481 -7.91 -19.61 17.53
N PHE A 482 -8.14 -20.08 16.30
CA PHE A 482 -7.31 -21.07 15.63
C PHE A 482 -6.77 -20.47 14.33
N ALA A 483 -5.47 -20.15 14.32
CA ALA A 483 -4.77 -19.71 13.13
C ALA A 483 -3.95 -20.87 12.55
N PHE A 484 -3.93 -20.98 11.22
CA PHE A 484 -3.20 -22.00 10.50
C PHE A 484 -2.76 -21.49 9.14
N ASP A 485 -1.65 -22.02 8.65
CA ASP A 485 -1.15 -21.72 7.32
C ASP A 485 -1.58 -22.84 6.39
N TYR A 486 -2.11 -22.46 5.23
CA TYR A 486 -2.43 -23.39 4.16
C TYR A 486 -1.70 -23.00 2.88
N GLN A 487 -1.27 -24.01 2.14
CA GLN A 487 -0.65 -23.85 0.85
C GLN A 487 -1.65 -24.27 -0.22
N VAL A 488 -1.78 -23.44 -1.25
CA VAL A 488 -2.44 -23.81 -2.50
C VAL A 488 -1.39 -24.09 -3.56
N THR A 489 -1.56 -25.17 -4.32
CA THR A 489 -0.71 -25.54 -5.46
C THR A 489 -1.59 -25.73 -6.70
N ASN A 490 -1.20 -25.15 -7.83
CA ASN A 490 -1.89 -25.35 -9.11
C ASN A 490 -1.29 -26.52 -9.93
N ALA A 491 -1.85 -26.78 -11.11
CA ALA A 491 -1.40 -27.85 -11.99
C ALA A 491 0.04 -27.67 -12.50
N SER A 492 0.53 -26.43 -12.60
CA SER A 492 1.91 -26.13 -13.01
C SER A 492 2.92 -26.14 -11.85
N GLY A 493 2.50 -26.52 -10.64
CA GLY A 493 3.36 -26.57 -9.46
C GLY A 493 3.66 -25.22 -8.80
N ALA A 494 3.04 -24.13 -9.28
CA ALA A 494 3.10 -22.82 -8.63
C ALA A 494 2.30 -22.86 -7.32
N LYS A 495 2.81 -22.13 -6.32
CA LYS A 495 2.37 -22.23 -4.92
C LYS A 495 2.08 -20.84 -4.35
N ALA A 496 1.06 -20.74 -3.51
CA ALA A 496 0.87 -19.61 -2.60
C ALA A 496 0.69 -20.12 -1.17
N LEU A 497 1.28 -19.41 -0.21
CA LEU A 497 1.19 -19.71 1.22
C LEU A 497 0.31 -18.65 1.87
N VAL A 498 -0.79 -19.08 2.46
CA VAL A 498 -1.87 -18.19 2.87
C VAL A 498 -2.30 -18.55 4.28
N ILE A 499 -2.80 -17.56 5.03
CA ILE A 499 -3.17 -17.73 6.43
C ILE A 499 -4.69 -17.78 6.57
N GLY A 500 -5.17 -18.79 7.30
CA GLY A 500 -6.56 -18.93 7.70
C GLY A 500 -6.73 -18.75 9.20
N ARG A 501 -7.80 -18.07 9.62
CA ARG A 501 -8.22 -17.97 11.01
C ARG A 501 -9.67 -18.42 11.17
N ILE A 502 -9.92 -19.26 12.17
CA ILE A 502 -11.26 -19.67 12.57
C ILE A 502 -11.45 -19.34 14.06
N ASP A 503 -12.48 -18.55 14.36
CA ASP A 503 -12.88 -18.18 15.71
C ASP A 503 -14.09 -18.98 16.14
N ILE A 504 -13.94 -19.83 17.15
CA ILE A 504 -15.04 -20.61 17.73
C ILE A 504 -15.51 -19.96 19.02
N ALA A 505 -16.75 -19.45 18.98
CA ALA A 505 -17.44 -18.90 20.14
C ALA A 505 -18.41 -19.92 20.73
N SER A 506 -18.74 -19.77 22.02
CA SER A 506 -19.84 -20.51 22.65
C SER A 506 -21.14 -20.29 21.88
N ALA A 507 -22.02 -21.28 21.87
CA ALA A 507 -23.40 -21.05 21.44
C ALA A 507 -24.04 -20.02 22.37
N SER A 508 -24.44 -18.86 21.84
CA SER A 508 -25.26 -17.95 22.64
C SER A 508 -26.58 -18.65 22.92
N ALA A 509 -26.96 -18.80 24.18
CA ALA A 509 -28.34 -19.09 24.53
C ALA A 509 -29.19 -17.98 23.89
N GLY A 510 -30.07 -18.35 22.94
CA GLY A 510 -30.80 -17.38 22.11
C GLY A 510 -31.52 -16.33 22.95
N GLY A 511 -31.02 -15.10 22.91
CA GLY A 511 -31.71 -13.92 23.43
C GLY A 511 -32.64 -13.38 22.36
N GLY A 512 -33.86 -13.91 22.30
CA GLY A 512 -34.97 -13.21 21.65
C GLY A 512 -35.18 -11.87 22.37
N SER A 513 -35.16 -10.79 21.60
CA SER A 513 -35.49 -9.46 22.08
C SER A 513 -36.90 -9.45 22.67
N ASN A 514 -37.03 -9.11 23.95
CA ASN A 514 -38.16 -8.34 24.42
C ASN A 514 -37.66 -7.31 25.43
N VAL A 515 -38.02 -6.07 25.13
CA VAL A 515 -37.87 -4.90 25.96
C VAL A 515 -38.67 -5.08 27.25
N ASN A 516 -38.03 -4.66 28.35
CA ASN A 516 -38.54 -4.31 29.69
C ASN A 516 -38.50 -5.33 30.84
N ASP A 517 -37.84 -4.80 31.88
CA ASP A 517 -37.91 -5.05 33.31
C ASP A 517 -37.34 -6.33 33.93
N SER A 518 -36.59 -6.06 35.00
CA SER A 518 -36.06 -6.95 36.01
C SER A 518 -37.10 -7.95 36.50
N ASP A 519 -36.83 -9.25 36.31
CA ASP A 519 -37.06 -10.31 37.29
C ASP A 519 -36.69 -11.68 36.69
N ALA A 520 -35.56 -12.25 37.12
CA ALA A 520 -35.33 -13.68 36.92
C ALA A 520 -36.05 -14.44 38.05
N PRO A 521 -36.96 -15.38 37.74
CA PRO A 521 -37.69 -16.12 38.77
C PRO A 521 -36.71 -17.06 39.50
N LEU A 522 -36.75 -17.02 40.83
CA LEU A 522 -36.02 -17.95 41.68
C LEU A 522 -36.42 -19.41 41.36
N PRO A 523 -35.48 -20.37 41.41
CA PRO A 523 -35.79 -21.77 41.12
C PRO A 523 -36.80 -22.34 42.13
N ALA A 524 -37.66 -23.26 41.71
CA ALA A 524 -38.80 -23.77 42.49
C ALA A 524 -38.46 -24.33 43.89
N TRP A 525 -37.20 -24.74 44.12
CA TRP A 525 -36.73 -25.16 45.44
C TRP A 525 -36.51 -23.98 46.42
N ALA A 526 -36.22 -22.78 45.91
CA ALA A 526 -36.08 -21.57 46.71
C ALA A 526 -37.44 -21.02 47.21
N LEU A 527 -38.53 -21.25 46.45
CA LEU A 527 -39.90 -20.88 46.86
C LEU A 527 -40.43 -21.76 48.01
N LEU A 528 -40.00 -23.03 48.11
CA LEU A 528 -40.36 -23.91 49.23
C LEU A 528 -39.64 -23.54 50.54
N LEU A 529 -38.40 -23.03 50.46
CA LEU A 529 -37.65 -22.58 51.64
C LEU A 529 -38.11 -21.19 52.12
N LEU A 530 -38.61 -20.33 51.23
CA LEU A 530 -39.18 -19.03 51.57
C LEU A 530 -40.63 -19.13 52.11
N GLY A 531 -41.42 -20.13 51.67
CA GLY A 531 -42.77 -20.39 52.19
C GLY A 531 -42.80 -20.96 53.62
N GLY A 532 -41.82 -21.80 53.99
CA GLY A 532 -41.72 -22.36 55.34
C GLY A 532 -41.25 -21.36 56.40
N ALA A 533 -40.35 -20.43 56.03
CA ALA A 533 -39.84 -19.41 56.94
C ALA A 533 -40.87 -18.31 57.28
N LEU A 534 -41.82 -18.04 56.37
CA LEU A 534 -42.86 -17.02 56.58
C LEU A 534 -44.04 -17.48 57.44
N LEU A 535 -44.32 -18.78 57.53
CA LEU A 535 -45.35 -19.33 58.45
C LEU A 535 -44.83 -19.51 59.90
N GLY A 536 -43.52 -19.67 60.11
CA GLY A 536 -42.91 -19.71 61.44
C GLY A 536 -42.85 -18.35 62.14
N VAL A 537 -42.66 -17.26 61.39
CA VAL A 537 -42.55 -15.90 61.93
C VAL A 537 -43.91 -15.26 62.18
N MET A 538 -44.97 -15.67 61.47
CA MET A 538 -46.34 -15.18 61.72
C MET A 538 -47.08 -15.86 62.89
N ARG A 539 -46.57 -16.98 63.45
CA ARG A 539 -47.15 -17.62 64.64
C ARG A 539 -46.53 -17.19 65.98
N ARG A 540 -45.53 -16.29 65.99
CA ARG A 540 -44.89 -15.75 67.21
C ARG A 540 -45.24 -14.27 67.53
N ARG A 541 -46.29 -13.71 66.92
CA ARG A 541 -46.81 -12.36 67.26
C ARG A 541 -48.30 -12.30 67.66
N ARG A 542 -48.92 -13.44 67.99
CA ARG A 542 -50.18 -13.50 68.75
C ARG A 542 -50.17 -14.70 69.70
N ALA A 543 -49.50 -14.52 70.84
CA ALA A 543 -49.75 -15.15 72.13
C ALA A 543 -49.01 -14.33 73.18
#